data_AF-A0A2V6SPW3-F1
#
_entry.id   AF-A0A2V6SPW3-F1
#
_cell.length_a   1.000
_cell.length_b   1.000
_cell.length_c   1.000
_cell.angle_alpha   90.00
_cell.angle_beta   90.00
_cell.angle_gamma   90.00
#
_symmetry.space_group_name_H-M   'P 1'
#
loop_
_entity.id
_entity.type
_entity.pdbx_description
1 polymer ?
#
loop_
_entity_poly.entity_id
_entity_poly.type
_entity_poly.pdbx_seq_one_letter_code
_entity_poly.pdbx_strand_id
1 'polypeptide(L)'
;MGNSIRLYGRSDGAPALIEAWREDGVPEVFPWPSPRAGDTAIFLAAWSEAPTGWGSRPLRLTLWRLRGRALSATWRSAEIYRHGLWASQLAVKGETVFIRYELRYPGWKPGCDVQSEQEDTYRVEPGTGRLRLVTRQLFNGWHRELQAAVARFFAAQEKRDAGEMARLVPAARVRKKLPAGLAPETACDVHNPDMPRVAQVAASAPGENGRRVPWTLWWGRAASGWRLSDAAPVLR
;
A
#
# COMPACT_ATOMS: atom_id res chain seq x y z
N MET A 1 -5.62 -7.39 25.02
CA MET A 1 -4.77 -6.78 26.07
C MET A 1 -3.90 -5.73 25.41
N GLY A 2 -3.94 -4.48 25.87
CA GLY A 2 -3.13 -3.41 25.29
C GLY A 2 -1.71 -3.42 25.86
N ASN A 3 -0.71 -3.40 24.99
CA ASN A 3 0.68 -3.24 25.40
C ASN A 3 0.98 -1.75 25.66
N SER A 4 2.02 -1.45 26.44
CA SER A 4 2.39 -0.06 26.76
C SER A 4 3.89 0.16 26.59
N ILE A 5 4.26 1.35 26.10
CA ILE A 5 5.62 1.86 26.25
C ILE A 5 5.64 2.79 27.47
N ARG A 6 6.70 2.67 28.29
CA ARG A 6 6.92 3.50 29.48
C ARG A 6 8.31 4.12 29.39
N LEU A 7 8.37 5.45 29.44
CA LEU A 7 9.59 6.22 29.37
C LEU A 7 9.98 6.66 30.78
N TYR A 8 11.15 6.22 31.23
CA TYR A 8 11.72 6.60 32.53
C TYR A 8 12.89 7.57 32.33
N GLY A 9 13.05 8.48 33.28
CA GLY A 9 14.20 9.39 33.34
C GLY A 9 14.37 9.91 34.76
N ARG A 10 14.79 11.17 34.93
CA ARG A 10 14.96 11.78 36.27
C ARG A 10 13.99 12.94 36.49
N SER A 11 13.43 13.03 37.69
CA SER A 11 12.73 14.19 38.25
C SER A 11 13.42 14.56 39.56
N ASP A 12 13.91 15.79 39.67
CA ASP A 12 14.56 16.29 40.90
C ASP A 12 15.68 15.37 41.41
N GLY A 13 16.44 14.79 40.47
CA GLY A 13 17.54 13.87 40.77
C GLY A 13 17.11 12.41 41.02
N ALA A 14 15.83 12.11 41.23
CA ALA A 14 15.33 10.74 41.44
C ALA A 14 14.83 10.10 40.13
N PRO A 15 14.95 8.77 39.95
CA PRO A 15 14.30 8.06 38.86
C PRO A 15 12.78 8.26 38.89
N ALA A 16 12.20 8.64 37.75
CA ALA A 16 10.76 8.91 37.64
C ALA A 16 10.23 8.44 36.29
N LEU A 17 8.94 8.06 36.26
CA LEU A 17 8.20 7.89 35.02
C LEU A 17 7.97 9.28 34.39
N ILE A 18 8.44 9.46 33.16
CA ILE A 18 8.22 10.69 32.39
C ILE A 18 6.89 10.61 31.66
N GLU A 19 6.66 9.51 30.94
CA GLU A 19 5.48 9.33 30.09
C GLU A 19 5.16 7.83 29.94
N ALA A 20 3.87 7.51 29.76
CA ALA A 20 3.45 6.15 29.43
C ALA A 20 2.24 6.20 28.51
N TRP A 21 2.29 5.43 27.43
CA TRP A 21 1.18 5.35 26.49
C TRP A 21 0.94 3.92 26.01
N ARG A 22 -0.28 3.72 25.53
CA ARG A 22 -0.80 2.44 25.03
C ARG A 22 -1.30 2.63 23.61
N GLU A 23 -0.98 1.67 22.76
CA GLU A 23 -1.53 1.53 21.42
C GLU A 23 -1.80 0.04 21.17
N ASP A 24 -2.60 -0.27 20.15
CA ASP A 24 -2.78 -1.65 19.73
C ASP A 24 -1.54 -2.16 19.00
N GLY A 25 -1.23 -3.43 19.23
CA GLY A 25 -0.06 -4.10 18.68
C GLY A 25 1.03 -4.37 19.72
N VAL A 26 2.10 -5.02 19.26
CA VAL A 26 3.32 -5.28 20.01
C VAL A 26 4.27 -4.10 19.82
N PRO A 27 4.70 -3.42 20.89
CA PRO A 27 5.64 -2.32 20.79
C PRO A 27 7.07 -2.81 20.61
N GLU A 28 7.82 -2.11 19.78
CA GLU A 28 9.26 -2.21 19.65
C GLU A 28 9.85 -0.78 19.68
N VAL A 29 10.95 -0.58 20.41
CA VAL A 29 11.60 0.72 20.54
C VAL A 29 13.01 0.64 19.99
N PHE A 30 13.29 1.47 19.00
CA PHE A 30 14.61 1.57 18.40
C PHE A 30 15.32 2.80 18.94
N PRO A 31 16.47 2.63 19.63
CA PRO A 31 17.28 3.76 20.05
C PRO A 31 17.81 4.48 18.81
N TRP A 32 17.72 5.81 18.82
CA TRP A 32 18.22 6.61 17.71
C TRP A 32 19.67 7.06 17.99
N PRO A 33 20.58 7.04 17.00
CA PRO A 33 21.95 7.50 17.21
C PRO A 33 21.98 8.98 17.57
N SER A 34 22.42 9.23 18.79
CA SER A 34 22.78 10.49 19.46
C SER A 34 21.86 11.72 19.30
N PRO A 35 21.38 12.29 20.41
CA PRO A 35 20.79 13.62 20.38
C PRO A 35 21.86 14.67 20.07
N ARG A 36 21.49 15.69 19.28
CA ARG A 36 22.25 16.94 19.18
C ARG A 36 22.26 17.64 20.54
N ALA A 37 23.23 18.53 20.76
CA ALA A 37 23.28 19.35 21.97
C ALA A 37 21.91 20.00 22.26
N GLY A 38 21.33 19.69 23.43
CA GLY A 38 20.02 20.19 23.88
C GLY A 38 18.84 19.21 23.76
N ASP A 39 18.95 18.13 22.98
CA ASP A 39 17.96 17.03 22.99
C ASP A 39 18.37 15.99 24.06
N THR A 40 17.42 15.45 24.82
CA THR A 40 17.71 14.46 25.87
C THR A 40 17.66 13.03 25.30
N ALA A 41 16.74 12.76 24.37
CA ALA A 41 16.66 11.50 23.63
C ALA A 41 15.81 11.65 22.36
N ILE A 42 16.14 10.84 21.35
CA ILE A 42 15.28 10.57 20.18
C ILE A 42 15.16 9.06 20.06
N PHE A 43 13.96 8.56 19.79
CA PHE A 43 13.74 7.13 19.57
C PHE A 43 12.55 6.91 18.63
N LEU A 44 12.59 5.80 17.90
CA LEU A 44 11.47 5.37 17.08
C LEU A 44 10.67 4.32 17.86
N ALA A 45 9.37 4.58 18.05
CA ALA A 45 8.44 3.58 18.53
C ALA A 45 7.72 2.94 17.33
N ALA A 46 7.72 1.61 17.27
CA ALA A 46 6.97 0.82 16.34
C ALA A 46 5.90 0.02 17.07
N TRP A 47 4.69 -0.01 16.54
CA TRP A 47 3.61 -0.85 17.02
C TRP A 47 3.15 -1.75 15.87
N SER A 48 3.42 -3.04 15.99
CA SER A 48 3.04 -4.03 14.98
C SER A 48 1.92 -4.92 15.48
N GLU A 49 0.85 -5.05 14.70
CA GLU A 49 -0.22 -6.01 14.98
C GLU A 49 0.08 -7.38 14.36
N ALA A 50 -0.82 -8.34 14.57
CA ALA A 50 -0.70 -9.67 13.99
C ALA A 50 -0.62 -9.59 12.45
N PRO A 51 0.25 -10.41 11.82
CA PRO A 51 0.31 -10.46 10.36
C PRO A 51 -0.99 -11.01 9.77
N THR A 52 -1.31 -10.56 8.57
CA THR A 52 -2.33 -11.17 7.72
C THR A 52 -1.86 -12.55 7.23
N GLY A 53 -2.76 -13.34 6.64
CA GLY A 53 -2.43 -14.64 6.05
C GLY A 53 -1.40 -14.60 4.91
N TRP A 54 -1.00 -13.40 4.47
CA TRP A 54 -0.08 -13.15 3.35
C TRP A 54 1.19 -12.40 3.78
N GLY A 55 1.46 -12.32 5.09
CA GLY A 55 2.73 -11.82 5.65
C GLY A 55 2.81 -10.33 5.94
N SER A 56 1.95 -9.48 5.34
CA SER A 56 1.89 -8.05 5.69
C SER A 56 1.19 -7.85 7.04
N ARG A 57 1.64 -6.88 7.85
CA ARG A 57 1.03 -6.56 9.16
C ARG A 57 0.75 -5.05 9.28
N PRO A 58 -0.33 -4.64 9.98
CA PRO A 58 -0.49 -3.25 10.37
C PRO A 58 0.72 -2.78 11.18
N LEU A 59 1.28 -1.63 10.80
CA LEU A 59 2.43 -1.03 11.46
C LEU A 59 2.19 0.46 11.70
N ARG A 60 2.34 0.90 12.93
CA ARG A 60 2.40 2.33 13.29
C ARG A 60 3.83 2.67 13.72
N LEU A 61 4.36 3.77 13.21
CA LEU A 61 5.69 4.27 13.53
C LEU A 61 5.58 5.72 13.97
N THR A 62 6.20 6.05 15.10
CA THR A 62 6.31 7.43 15.58
C THR A 62 7.75 7.71 16.00
N LEU A 63 8.35 8.75 15.42
CA LEU A 63 9.62 9.28 15.90
C LEU A 63 9.33 10.27 17.03
N TRP A 64 9.81 9.93 18.22
CA TRP A 64 9.64 10.73 19.42
C TRP A 64 10.92 11.48 19.74
N ARG A 65 10.76 12.70 20.22
CA ARG A 65 11.82 13.55 20.76
C ARG A 65 11.47 13.93 22.19
N LEU A 66 12.41 13.71 23.10
CA LEU A 66 12.38 14.19 24.47
C LEU A 66 13.32 15.39 24.64
N ARG A 67 12.77 16.51 25.12
CA ARG A 67 13.54 17.70 25.55
C ARG A 67 13.24 17.99 27.01
N GLY A 68 14.21 17.74 27.89
CA GLY A 68 13.97 17.76 29.33
C GLY A 68 12.92 16.72 29.70
N ARG A 69 11.71 17.15 30.07
CA ARG A 69 10.55 16.28 30.35
C ARG A 69 9.47 16.32 29.26
N ALA A 70 9.60 17.18 28.27
CA ALA A 70 8.59 17.33 27.22
C ALA A 70 8.80 16.27 26.12
N LEU A 71 7.86 15.35 25.99
CA LEU A 71 7.82 14.39 24.89
C LEU A 71 6.99 14.96 23.74
N SER A 72 7.53 14.92 22.53
CA SER A 72 6.84 15.37 21.32
C SER A 72 7.12 14.43 20.16
N ALA A 73 6.10 14.14 19.35
CA ALA A 73 6.29 13.39 18.12
C ALA A 73 6.75 14.35 17.02
N THR A 74 7.86 14.01 16.36
CA THR A 74 8.42 14.81 15.28
C THR A 74 8.04 14.27 13.90
N TRP A 75 7.61 13.00 13.83
CA TRP A 75 7.14 12.34 12.62
C TRP A 75 6.22 11.16 12.97
N ARG A 76 5.14 10.95 12.21
CA ARG A 76 4.22 9.81 12.37
C ARG A 76 3.87 9.17 11.04
N SER A 77 3.89 7.84 10.99
CA SER A 77 3.48 7.10 9.79
C SER A 77 2.01 7.37 9.42
N ALA A 78 1.12 7.57 10.40
CA ALA A 78 -0.30 7.85 10.16
C ALA A 78 -0.54 9.15 9.37
N GLU A 79 0.37 10.13 9.46
CA GLU A 79 0.29 11.39 8.71
C GLU A 79 0.69 11.19 7.24
N ILE A 80 1.47 10.15 6.94
CA ILE A 80 2.00 9.81 5.61
C ILE A 80 1.09 8.78 4.91
N TYR A 81 0.70 7.72 5.62
CA TYR A 81 -0.02 6.56 5.09
C TYR A 81 -1.51 6.61 5.49
N ARG A 82 -2.29 7.42 4.77
CA ARG A 82 -3.71 7.69 5.09
C ARG A 82 -4.63 6.46 5.10
N HIS A 83 -4.24 5.39 4.40
CA HIS A 83 -4.99 4.13 4.35
C HIS A 83 -4.39 3.04 5.26
N GLY A 84 -3.55 3.46 6.21
CA GLY A 84 -2.75 2.57 7.05
C GLY A 84 -1.47 2.11 6.35
N LEU A 85 -0.50 1.67 7.16
CA LEU A 85 0.76 1.12 6.71
C LEU A 85 0.76 -0.40 6.96
N TRP A 86 0.77 -1.17 5.89
CA TRP A 86 0.76 -2.63 5.91
C TRP A 86 2.14 -3.15 5.54
N ALA A 87 3.03 -3.22 6.52
CA ALA A 87 4.44 -3.53 6.31
C ALA A 87 4.67 -5.04 6.20
N SER A 88 5.44 -5.45 5.20
CA SER A 88 6.03 -6.80 5.11
C SER A 88 7.43 -6.82 5.73
N GLN A 89 8.12 -5.67 5.74
CA GLN A 89 9.46 -5.54 6.32
C GLN A 89 9.66 -4.16 6.96
N LEU A 90 10.32 -4.16 8.12
CA LEU A 90 10.84 -2.97 8.79
C LEU A 90 12.32 -3.23 9.11
N ALA A 91 13.20 -2.30 8.77
CA ALA A 91 14.58 -2.33 9.22
C ALA A 91 15.00 -0.94 9.69
N VAL A 92 15.54 -0.86 10.91
CA VAL A 92 16.07 0.37 11.49
C VAL A 92 17.55 0.19 11.72
N LYS A 93 18.38 0.99 11.03
CA LYS A 93 19.84 0.94 11.15
C LYS A 93 20.38 2.35 11.27
N GLY A 94 20.92 2.66 12.44
CA GLY A 94 21.38 4.00 12.75
C GLY A 94 20.25 5.03 12.58
N GLU A 95 20.50 6.09 11.82
CA GLU A 95 19.50 7.12 11.52
C GLU A 95 18.67 6.83 10.27
N THR A 96 18.67 5.58 9.79
CA THR A 96 17.93 5.16 8.59
C THR A 96 16.80 4.19 8.96
N VAL A 97 15.62 4.45 8.41
CA VAL A 97 14.44 3.58 8.50
C VAL A 97 14.06 3.13 7.11
N PHE A 98 14.09 1.82 6.89
CA PHE A 98 13.60 1.18 5.69
C PHE A 98 12.27 0.48 5.99
N ILE A 99 11.31 0.66 5.08
CA ILE A 99 10.00 0.05 5.18
C ILE A 99 9.63 -0.52 3.81
N ARG A 100 9.36 -1.83 3.73
CA ARG A 100 8.67 -2.46 2.61
C ARG A 100 7.23 -2.72 3.00
N TYR A 101 6.29 -2.28 2.16
CA TYR A 101 4.88 -2.35 2.49
C TYR A 101 4.00 -2.53 1.26
N GLU A 102 2.84 -3.10 1.54
CA GLU A 102 1.79 -3.36 0.57
C GLU A 102 0.97 -2.08 0.32
N LEU A 103 0.72 -1.76 -0.95
CA LEU A 103 -0.18 -0.68 -1.32
C LEU A 103 -1.60 -1.19 -1.42
N ARG A 104 -2.52 -0.56 -0.68
CA ARG A 104 -3.97 -0.80 -0.82
C ARG A 104 -4.61 0.29 -1.67
N TYR A 105 -5.16 -0.10 -2.80
CA TYR A 105 -5.83 0.76 -3.79
C TYR A 105 -7.07 0.04 -4.36
N PRO A 106 -8.01 0.75 -5.00
CA PRO A 106 -9.14 0.11 -5.66
C PRO A 106 -8.68 -0.96 -6.66
N GLY A 107 -9.20 -2.20 -6.53
CA GLY A 107 -8.82 -3.35 -7.35
C GLY A 107 -7.63 -4.17 -6.83
N TRP A 108 -7.03 -3.79 -5.71
CA TRP A 108 -6.10 -4.65 -4.96
C TRP A 108 -6.81 -5.93 -4.47
N LYS A 109 -6.13 -7.08 -4.54
CA LYS A 109 -6.70 -8.39 -4.16
C LYS A 109 -5.77 -9.08 -3.16
N PRO A 110 -6.20 -9.29 -1.90
CA PRO A 110 -5.36 -9.92 -0.88
C PRO A 110 -4.92 -11.33 -1.30
N GLY A 111 -3.67 -11.69 -0.98
CA GLY A 111 -3.14 -13.05 -1.19
C GLY A 111 -2.66 -13.35 -2.61
N CYS A 112 -2.68 -12.38 -3.50
CA CYS A 112 -2.05 -12.49 -4.80
C CYS A 112 -0.59 -12.04 -4.71
N ASP A 113 0.34 -12.98 -4.89
CA ASP A 113 1.78 -12.71 -4.86
C ASP A 113 2.17 -11.61 -5.86
N VAL A 114 3.16 -10.80 -5.49
CA VAL A 114 3.80 -9.82 -6.40
C VAL A 114 2.86 -8.67 -6.83
N GLN A 115 1.76 -8.42 -6.11
CA GLN A 115 0.99 -7.18 -6.29
C GLN A 115 1.80 -5.93 -5.88
N SER A 116 1.37 -4.73 -6.29
CA SER A 116 2.18 -3.52 -6.12
C SER A 116 2.65 -3.30 -4.68
N GLU A 117 3.95 -3.44 -4.47
CA GLU A 117 4.64 -3.14 -3.20
C GLU A 117 5.43 -1.85 -3.34
N GLN A 118 5.68 -1.21 -2.22
CA GLN A 118 6.50 -0.01 -2.20
C GLN A 118 7.53 -0.10 -1.07
N GLU A 119 8.72 0.39 -1.38
CA GLU A 119 9.80 0.57 -0.43
C GLU A 119 10.03 2.05 -0.23
N ASP A 120 10.03 2.47 1.03
CA ASP A 120 10.44 3.82 1.42
C ASP A 120 11.67 3.72 2.33
N THR A 121 12.67 4.54 2.05
CA THR A 121 13.80 4.76 2.95
C THR A 121 13.75 6.18 3.47
N TYR A 122 13.75 6.31 4.79
CA TYR A 122 13.77 7.58 5.50
C TYR A 122 15.11 7.78 6.21
N ARG A 123 15.54 9.03 6.31
CA ARG A 123 16.64 9.45 7.20
C ARG A 123 16.25 10.67 8.01
N VAL A 124 16.89 10.87 9.15
CA VAL A 124 16.71 12.14 9.89
C VAL A 124 17.20 13.31 9.06
N GLU A 125 16.38 14.34 8.99
CA GLU A 125 16.79 15.65 8.52
C GLU A 125 17.62 16.34 9.60
N PRO A 126 18.86 16.74 9.26
CA PRO A 126 19.74 17.48 10.14
C PRO A 126 19.05 18.69 10.80
N GLY A 127 18.93 18.67 12.14
CA GLY A 127 18.55 19.84 12.96
C GLY A 127 17.07 19.92 13.25
N THR A 128 16.25 19.32 12.42
CA THR A 128 14.80 19.23 12.66
C THR A 128 14.43 18.00 13.46
N GLY A 129 15.25 16.93 13.39
CA GLY A 129 14.95 15.63 14.05
C GLY A 129 13.65 15.02 13.53
N ARG A 130 13.29 15.34 12.28
CA ARG A 130 12.18 14.74 11.53
C ARG A 130 12.73 13.71 10.56
N LEU A 131 11.94 12.69 10.25
CA LEU A 131 12.27 11.79 9.15
C LEU A 131 11.92 12.44 7.81
N ARG A 132 12.88 12.46 6.89
CA ARG A 132 12.72 12.85 5.50
C ARG A 132 12.80 11.61 4.61
N LEU A 133 11.88 11.51 3.66
CA LEU A 133 11.93 10.49 2.62
C LEU A 133 13.19 10.71 1.75
N VAL A 134 14.05 9.71 1.66
CA VAL A 134 15.28 9.72 0.86
C VAL A 134 15.05 9.03 -0.48
N THR A 135 14.48 7.83 -0.43
CA THR A 135 14.22 7.02 -1.62
C THR A 135 12.85 6.40 -1.52
N ARG A 136 12.17 6.30 -2.67
CA ARG A 136 10.92 5.60 -2.86
C ARG A 136 11.01 4.74 -4.10
N GLN A 137 10.79 3.44 -3.94
CA GLN A 137 10.79 2.48 -5.04
C GLN A 137 9.45 1.76 -5.10
N LEU A 138 8.81 1.80 -6.27
CA LEU A 138 7.54 1.13 -6.53
C LEU A 138 7.81 -0.16 -7.32
N PHE A 139 7.45 -1.30 -6.74
CA PHE A 139 7.48 -2.59 -7.39
C PHE A 139 6.10 -2.90 -7.98
N ASN A 140 6.08 -3.50 -9.17
CA ASN A 140 4.85 -3.86 -9.86
C ASN A 140 3.83 -2.72 -9.95
N GLY A 141 4.31 -1.48 -10.12
CA GLY A 141 3.45 -0.29 -10.24
C GLY A 141 2.47 -0.37 -11.42
N TRP A 142 2.78 -1.23 -12.38
CA TRP A 142 1.92 -1.59 -13.50
C TRP A 142 0.54 -2.07 -13.04
N HIS A 143 0.44 -2.80 -11.91
CA HIS A 143 -0.82 -3.37 -11.42
C HIS A 143 -1.75 -2.28 -10.86
N ARG A 144 -1.21 -1.35 -10.07
CA ARG A 144 -1.96 -0.16 -9.62
C ARG A 144 -2.50 0.65 -10.79
N GLU A 145 -1.69 0.87 -11.82
CA GLU A 145 -2.12 1.60 -13.02
C GLU A 145 -3.16 0.81 -13.83
N LEU A 146 -3.02 -0.51 -13.92
CA LEU A 146 -3.97 -1.39 -14.57
C LEU A 146 -5.32 -1.35 -13.86
N GLN A 147 -5.34 -1.54 -12.54
CA GLN A 147 -6.56 -1.57 -11.75
C GLN A 147 -7.30 -0.23 -11.78
N ALA A 148 -6.59 0.89 -11.86
CA ALA A 148 -7.21 2.19 -12.11
C ALA A 148 -7.94 2.25 -13.47
N ALA A 149 -7.40 1.64 -14.52
CA ALA A 149 -8.06 1.55 -15.83
C ALA A 149 -9.22 0.55 -15.83
N VAL A 150 -9.08 -0.59 -15.16
CA VAL A 150 -10.11 -1.62 -14.99
C VAL A 150 -11.32 -1.05 -14.24
N ALA A 151 -11.09 -0.33 -13.13
CA ALA A 151 -12.15 0.32 -12.37
C ALA A 151 -12.93 1.34 -13.23
N ARG A 152 -12.22 2.16 -14.01
CA ARG A 152 -12.86 3.10 -14.95
C ARG A 152 -13.66 2.38 -16.03
N PHE A 153 -13.16 1.24 -16.53
CA PHE A 153 -13.87 0.44 -17.54
C PHE A 153 -15.19 -0.09 -17.01
N PHE A 154 -15.21 -0.72 -15.82
CA PHE A 154 -16.45 -1.22 -15.23
C PHE A 154 -17.41 -0.08 -14.86
N ALA A 155 -16.91 1.04 -14.36
CA ALA A 155 -17.73 2.22 -14.09
C ALA A 155 -18.34 2.81 -15.39
N ALA A 156 -17.59 2.84 -16.49
CA ALA A 156 -18.10 3.29 -17.79
C ALA A 156 -19.16 2.32 -18.34
N GLN A 157 -19.02 1.02 -18.12
CA GLN A 157 -20.02 0.03 -18.51
C GLN A 157 -21.32 0.20 -17.73
N GLU A 158 -21.22 0.37 -16.41
CA GLU A 158 -22.38 0.62 -15.53
C GLU A 158 -23.12 1.90 -15.93
N LYS A 159 -22.38 2.98 -16.20
CA LYS A 159 -22.94 4.29 -16.59
C LYS A 159 -23.32 4.39 -18.07
N ARG A 160 -23.03 3.35 -18.88
CA ARG A 160 -23.17 3.37 -20.35
C ARG A 160 -22.42 4.54 -21.01
N ASP A 161 -21.26 4.89 -20.48
CA ASP A 161 -20.40 5.98 -20.99
C ASP A 161 -19.64 5.51 -22.25
N ALA A 162 -20.19 5.84 -23.41
CA ALA A 162 -19.60 5.47 -24.69
C ALA A 162 -18.24 6.16 -24.96
N GLY A 163 -18.03 7.38 -24.42
CA GLY A 163 -16.81 8.15 -24.64
C GLY A 163 -15.64 7.54 -23.89
N GLU A 164 -15.82 7.27 -22.60
CA GLU A 164 -14.81 6.61 -21.77
C GLU A 164 -14.57 5.17 -22.25
N MET A 165 -15.62 4.47 -22.70
CA MET A 165 -15.49 3.14 -23.27
C MET A 165 -14.67 3.12 -24.56
N ALA A 166 -14.87 4.10 -25.45
CA ALA A 166 -14.04 4.26 -26.64
C ALA A 166 -12.57 4.59 -26.30
N ARG A 167 -12.32 5.34 -25.23
CA ARG A 167 -10.96 5.64 -24.75
C ARG A 167 -10.26 4.41 -24.19
N LEU A 168 -10.95 3.59 -23.39
CA LEU A 168 -10.39 2.41 -22.71
C LEU A 168 -10.33 1.17 -23.61
N VAL A 169 -11.22 1.07 -24.59
CA VAL A 169 -11.31 -0.05 -25.54
C VAL A 169 -11.27 0.50 -26.97
N PRO A 170 -10.12 0.95 -27.51
CA PRO A 170 -10.06 1.69 -28.77
C PRO A 170 -10.55 0.88 -29.99
N ALA A 171 -10.35 -0.43 -29.99
CA ALA A 171 -10.76 -1.31 -31.08
C ALA A 171 -12.28 -1.55 -31.06
N ALA A 172 -12.98 -1.05 -32.08
CA ALA A 172 -14.44 -1.21 -32.20
C ALA A 172 -14.87 -2.68 -32.22
N ARG A 173 -14.08 -3.57 -32.82
CA ARG A 173 -14.32 -5.02 -32.81
C ARG A 173 -14.33 -5.62 -31.40
N VAL A 174 -13.50 -5.09 -30.50
CA VAL A 174 -13.44 -5.53 -29.10
C VAL A 174 -14.65 -5.00 -28.34
N ARG A 175 -15.03 -3.74 -28.55
CA ARG A 175 -16.26 -3.19 -27.93
C ARG A 175 -17.51 -3.99 -28.30
N LYS A 176 -17.65 -4.36 -29.57
CA LYS A 176 -18.83 -5.11 -30.06
C LYS A 176 -19.00 -6.49 -29.44
N LYS A 177 -17.92 -7.14 -28.97
CA LYS A 177 -17.98 -8.47 -28.37
C LYS A 177 -18.18 -8.46 -26.85
N LEU A 178 -18.07 -7.31 -26.19
CA LEU A 178 -18.22 -7.24 -24.75
C LEU A 178 -19.67 -7.46 -24.36
N PRO A 179 -19.97 -8.44 -23.49
CA PRO A 179 -21.33 -8.69 -23.05
C PRO A 179 -21.81 -7.56 -22.12
N ALA A 180 -23.12 -7.30 -22.16
CA ALA A 180 -23.75 -6.46 -21.15
C ALA A 180 -23.67 -7.14 -19.76
N GLY A 181 -23.47 -6.36 -18.70
CA GLY A 181 -23.41 -6.87 -17.33
C GLY A 181 -22.13 -7.61 -16.94
N LEU A 182 -21.05 -7.44 -17.71
CA LEU A 182 -19.71 -7.92 -17.34
C LEU A 182 -19.32 -7.31 -15.97
N ALA A 183 -18.75 -8.12 -15.07
CA ALA A 183 -18.35 -7.72 -13.73
C ALA A 183 -16.94 -8.23 -13.39
N PRO A 184 -16.19 -7.53 -12.53
CA PRO A 184 -14.86 -7.98 -12.09
C PRO A 184 -14.94 -9.21 -11.20
N GLU A 185 -13.93 -10.08 -11.30
CA GLU A 185 -13.75 -11.24 -10.42
C GLU A 185 -12.64 -11.01 -9.38
N THR A 186 -12.66 -11.79 -8.29
CA THR A 186 -11.68 -11.72 -7.20
C THR A 186 -10.37 -12.47 -7.47
N ALA A 187 -10.27 -13.18 -8.60
CA ALA A 187 -9.06 -13.91 -8.99
C ALA A 187 -7.87 -12.99 -9.28
N CYS A 188 -6.65 -13.46 -9.00
CA CYS A 188 -5.42 -12.69 -9.24
C CYS A 188 -5.25 -12.31 -10.71
N ASP A 189 -4.77 -11.09 -10.95
CA ASP A 189 -4.46 -10.63 -12.30
C ASP A 189 -3.13 -11.21 -12.75
N VAL A 190 -3.08 -11.68 -14.01
CA VAL A 190 -1.91 -12.36 -14.55
C VAL A 190 -1.10 -11.40 -15.39
N HIS A 191 0.19 -11.31 -15.09
CA HIS A 191 1.16 -10.58 -15.89
C HIS A 191 2.24 -11.53 -16.36
N ASN A 192 2.50 -11.56 -17.66
CA ASN A 192 3.60 -12.33 -18.21
C ASN A 192 4.85 -11.42 -18.24
N PRO A 193 5.94 -11.74 -17.50
CA PRO A 193 7.19 -10.96 -17.55
C PRO A 193 7.80 -10.84 -18.95
N ASP A 194 7.60 -11.84 -19.82
CA ASP A 194 8.09 -11.85 -21.20
C ASP A 194 7.25 -10.95 -22.13
N MET A 195 6.04 -10.59 -21.69
CA MET A 195 5.16 -9.62 -22.35
C MET A 195 4.81 -8.50 -21.38
N PRO A 196 5.77 -7.63 -21.03
CA PRO A 196 5.65 -6.65 -19.94
C PRO A 196 4.62 -5.54 -20.20
N ARG A 197 3.99 -5.56 -21.38
CA ARG A 197 2.92 -4.65 -21.77
C ARG A 197 1.55 -5.33 -21.82
N VAL A 198 1.43 -6.59 -21.40
CA VAL A 198 0.18 -7.33 -21.42
C VAL A 198 -0.17 -7.85 -20.03
N ALA A 199 -1.42 -7.70 -19.64
CA ALA A 199 -1.97 -8.26 -18.42
C ALA A 199 -3.35 -8.87 -18.70
N GLN A 200 -3.73 -9.87 -17.90
CA GLN A 200 -5.03 -10.52 -17.97
C GLN A 200 -5.79 -10.24 -16.68
N VAL A 201 -7.05 -9.82 -16.84
CA VAL A 201 -7.97 -9.55 -15.74
C VAL A 201 -9.16 -10.48 -15.88
N ALA A 202 -9.48 -11.18 -14.79
CA ALA A 202 -10.65 -12.04 -14.74
C ALA A 202 -11.92 -11.21 -14.59
N ALA A 203 -12.94 -11.60 -15.34
CA ALA A 203 -14.28 -11.03 -15.26
C ALA A 203 -15.30 -12.16 -15.44
N SER A 204 -16.58 -11.85 -15.27
CA SER A 204 -17.64 -12.76 -15.66
C SER A 204 -18.82 -12.00 -16.23
N ALA A 205 -19.66 -12.68 -17.01
CA ALA A 205 -20.83 -12.11 -17.64
C ALA A 205 -22.07 -12.99 -17.38
N PRO A 206 -23.29 -12.45 -17.44
CA PRO A 206 -24.50 -13.26 -17.42
C PRO A 206 -24.49 -14.29 -18.56
N GLY A 207 -24.71 -15.56 -18.23
CA GLY A 207 -24.93 -16.65 -19.17
C GLY A 207 -26.40 -16.95 -19.41
N GLU A 208 -26.68 -17.83 -20.38
CA GLU A 208 -28.05 -18.17 -20.81
C GLU A 208 -28.90 -18.85 -19.73
N ASN A 209 -28.28 -19.60 -18.82
CA ASN A 209 -28.94 -20.33 -17.73
C ASN A 209 -28.96 -19.54 -16.41
N GLY A 210 -28.71 -18.23 -16.45
CA GLY A 210 -28.61 -17.39 -15.25
C GLY A 210 -27.32 -17.56 -14.44
N ARG A 211 -26.43 -18.50 -14.80
CA ARG A 211 -25.09 -18.60 -14.20
C ARG A 211 -24.16 -17.58 -14.83
N ARG A 212 -23.19 -17.09 -14.06
CA ARG A 212 -22.12 -16.23 -14.61
C ARG A 212 -21.11 -17.08 -15.36
N VAL A 213 -20.80 -16.68 -16.59
CA VAL A 213 -19.77 -17.29 -17.44
C VAL A 213 -18.45 -16.55 -17.21
N PRO A 214 -17.33 -17.26 -16.97
CA PRO A 214 -16.03 -16.62 -16.79
C PRO A 214 -15.48 -16.06 -18.11
N TRP A 215 -14.87 -14.88 -18.04
CA TRP A 215 -14.25 -14.14 -19.13
C TRP A 215 -12.82 -13.75 -18.76
N THR A 216 -11.94 -13.77 -19.76
CA THR A 216 -10.61 -13.17 -19.68
C THR A 216 -10.62 -11.86 -20.44
N LEU A 217 -10.10 -10.81 -19.81
CA LEU A 217 -9.89 -9.49 -20.39
C LEU A 217 -8.40 -9.26 -20.59
N TRP A 218 -7.94 -9.10 -21.82
CA TRP A 218 -6.55 -8.82 -22.14
C TRP A 218 -6.34 -7.32 -22.26
N TRP A 219 -5.44 -6.80 -21.42
CA TRP A 219 -5.08 -5.40 -21.37
C TRP A 219 -3.68 -5.20 -21.94
N GLY A 220 -3.55 -4.23 -22.83
CA GLY A 220 -2.28 -3.78 -23.42
C GLY A 220 -1.87 -2.41 -22.87
N ARG A 221 -0.58 -2.23 -22.54
CA ARG A 221 0.00 -0.96 -22.09
C ARG A 221 0.49 -0.14 -23.29
N ALA A 222 -0.23 0.93 -23.61
CA ALA A 222 0.16 1.93 -24.60
C ALA A 222 0.83 3.14 -23.91
N ALA A 223 1.36 4.08 -24.69
CA ALA A 223 1.93 5.33 -24.16
C ALA A 223 0.94 6.13 -23.29
N SER A 224 -0.35 6.07 -23.63
CA SER A 224 -1.44 6.70 -22.89
C SER A 224 -2.01 5.85 -21.73
N GLY A 225 -1.30 4.78 -21.33
CA GLY A 225 -1.71 3.84 -20.28
C GLY A 225 -2.37 2.57 -20.80
N TRP A 226 -3.00 1.83 -19.88
CA TRP A 226 -3.64 0.53 -20.14
C TRP A 226 -4.93 0.64 -20.96
N ARG A 227 -5.09 -0.25 -21.94
CA ARG A 227 -6.26 -0.35 -22.82
C ARG A 227 -6.67 -1.80 -22.97
N LEU A 228 -7.97 -2.07 -23.02
CA LEU A 228 -8.45 -3.40 -23.33
C LEU A 228 -8.18 -3.69 -24.82
N SER A 229 -7.30 -4.65 -25.06
CA SER A 229 -6.89 -5.06 -26.40
C SER A 229 -7.69 -6.26 -26.89
N ASP A 230 -8.18 -7.11 -25.98
CA ASP A 230 -9.01 -8.25 -26.33
C ASP A 230 -9.86 -8.76 -25.15
N ALA A 231 -10.84 -9.62 -25.39
CA ALA A 231 -11.73 -10.19 -24.38
C ALA A 231 -12.45 -11.45 -24.90
N ALA A 232 -12.58 -12.51 -24.11
CA ALA A 232 -13.24 -13.75 -24.52
C ALA A 232 -13.73 -14.56 -23.32
N PRO A 233 -14.76 -15.40 -23.47
CA PRO A 233 -15.13 -16.38 -22.45
C PRO A 233 -14.01 -17.44 -22.31
N VAL A 234 -13.76 -17.91 -21.08
CA VAL A 234 -12.70 -18.90 -20.79
C VAL A 234 -13.05 -20.29 -21.31
N LEU A 235 -14.35 -20.62 -21.33
CA LEU A 235 -14.88 -21.85 -21.86
C LEU A 235 -15.89 -21.49 -22.95
N ARG A 236 -15.71 -22.05 -24.14
CA ARG A 236 -16.70 -22.03 -25.21
C ARG A 236 -17.49 -23.33 -25.17
#